data_AF-A0A9R1UVJ8-F1
#
_entry.id   AF-A0A9R1UVJ8-F1
#
_cell.length_a   1.000
_cell.length_b   1.000
_cell.length_c   1.000
_cell.angle_alpha   90.00
_cell.angle_beta   90.00
_cell.angle_gamma   90.00
#
_symmetry.space_group_name_H-M   'P 1'
#
loop_
_entity.id
_entity.type
_entity.pdbx_description
1 polymer ?
#
loop_
_entity_poly.entity_id
_entity_poly.type
_entity_poly.pdbx_seq_one_letter_code
_entity_poly.pdbx_strand_id
1 'polypeptide(L)'
;MGASTQRIKTFKQAMKDAAVESQRFLCGETPSRWNSTFELLRSSYDLKGTFLEYSHQDPMFQKTVGTVPSHSDFEMIKKMMEFLEKFKKKTEKVLCSTMPIFHTYTREILDIEQHLRKHETNPDFMFVVPDMKDKYDKYWGDYDTISDYVFFAILLDPQCKSKFMKVVFTQMLKAKNKDKKMYVDEIESKPRAKVIDIECKLDKFFKTYLERSNSTSLSQQETPEEVVNFDDENKFFGSYMTSGSFPSTSSESQLQRYLNEDPIGFDKGYDILIWWKNNAVQFPIVVRMARGINLLLL
;
A
#
# COMPACT_ATOMS: atom_id res chain seq x y z
N MET A 1 11.57 46.91 4.69
CA MET A 1 10.73 45.82 5.23
C MET A 1 9.20 46.03 5.07
N GLY A 2 8.70 46.95 4.21
CA GLY A 2 7.27 47.35 4.21
C GLY A 2 6.35 46.72 3.14
N ALA A 3 6.87 46.33 1.97
CA ALA A 3 6.03 45.98 0.82
C ALA A 3 5.37 44.58 0.91
N SER A 4 5.98 43.61 1.61
CA SER A 4 5.39 42.28 1.80
C SER A 4 4.20 42.31 2.76
N THR A 5 4.35 43.02 3.89
CA THR A 5 3.30 43.16 4.91
C THR A 5 2.08 43.93 4.40
N GLN A 6 2.27 44.97 3.57
CA GLN A 6 1.16 45.72 2.99
C GLN A 6 0.37 44.87 2.00
N ARG A 7 1.03 44.15 1.09
CA ARG A 7 0.36 43.25 0.13
C ARG A 7 -0.47 42.17 0.84
N ILE A 8 0.08 41.57 1.91
CA ILE A 8 -0.65 40.59 2.72
C ILE A 8 -1.89 41.21 3.37
N LYS A 9 -1.79 42.44 3.89
CA LYS A 9 -2.95 43.16 4.48
C LYS A 9 -4.02 43.44 3.44
N THR A 10 -3.64 43.95 2.28
CA THR A 10 -4.58 44.21 1.17
C THR A 10 -5.24 42.91 0.70
N PHE A 11 -4.49 41.82 0.58
CA PHE A 11 -5.06 40.52 0.19
C PHE A 11 -6.06 39.99 1.23
N LYS A 12 -5.77 40.15 2.53
CA LYS A 12 -6.72 39.81 3.59
C LYS A 12 -7.97 40.69 3.60
N GLN A 13 -7.88 41.93 3.12
CA GLN A 13 -9.05 42.79 2.95
C GLN A 13 -9.90 42.29 1.77
N ALA A 14 -9.28 42.01 0.62
CA ALA A 14 -9.95 41.39 -0.52
C ALA A 14 -10.64 40.06 -0.17
N MET A 15 -10.09 39.25 0.75
CA MET A 15 -10.76 38.03 1.24
C MET A 15 -12.09 38.33 1.93
N LYS A 16 -12.15 39.42 2.71
CA LYS A 16 -13.37 39.85 3.39
C LYS A 16 -14.38 40.41 2.39
N ASP A 17 -13.91 41.22 1.44
CA ASP A 17 -14.76 41.87 0.44
C ASP A 17 -15.36 40.83 -0.54
N ALA A 18 -14.60 39.78 -0.86
CA ALA A 18 -15.07 38.62 -1.62
C ALA A 18 -15.93 37.64 -0.79
N ALA A 19 -16.23 37.95 0.48
CA ALA A 19 -17.01 37.12 1.41
C ALA A 19 -16.54 35.66 1.50
N VAL A 20 -15.22 35.42 1.49
CA VAL A 20 -14.66 34.07 1.57
C VAL A 20 -14.81 33.51 2.98
N GLU A 21 -15.49 32.37 3.10
CA GLU A 21 -15.69 31.67 4.38
C GLU A 21 -14.42 30.97 4.90
N SER A 22 -13.51 30.59 3.99
CA SER A 22 -12.28 29.86 4.33
C SER A 22 -11.26 30.74 5.04
N GLN A 23 -10.70 30.24 6.15
CA GLN A 23 -9.57 30.86 6.85
C GLN A 23 -8.21 30.45 6.27
N ARG A 24 -8.19 29.62 5.21
CA ARG A 24 -6.96 29.18 4.57
C ARG A 24 -6.27 30.35 3.88
N PHE A 25 -4.94 30.31 3.88
CA PHE A 25 -4.10 31.26 3.17
C PHE A 25 -3.17 30.50 2.21
N LEU A 26 -2.68 31.19 1.19
CA LEU A 26 -1.75 30.59 0.23
C LEU A 26 -0.50 30.06 0.95
N CYS A 27 -0.17 28.79 0.71
CA CYS A 27 1.00 28.12 1.23
C CYS A 27 2.05 27.94 0.13
N GLY A 28 3.33 27.93 0.49
CA GLY A 28 4.39 27.60 -0.47
C GLY A 28 4.26 26.18 -0.98
N GLU A 29 4.55 25.97 -2.26
CA GLU A 29 4.65 24.63 -2.84
C GLU A 29 6.07 24.07 -2.74
N THR A 30 6.17 22.75 -2.69
CA THR A 30 7.41 22.02 -2.90
C THR A 30 7.23 21.19 -4.17
N PRO A 31 7.81 21.58 -5.31
CA PRO A 31 7.54 20.94 -6.61
C PRO A 31 7.78 19.43 -6.66
N SER A 32 8.65 18.89 -5.79
CA SER A 32 8.91 17.46 -5.68
C SER A 32 7.82 16.67 -4.91
N ARG A 33 6.84 17.35 -4.32
CA ARG A 33 5.85 16.78 -3.39
C ARG A 33 4.42 17.13 -3.80
N TRP A 34 3.74 16.17 -4.42
CA TRP A 34 2.36 16.32 -4.92
C TRP A 34 1.37 16.74 -3.81
N ASN A 35 1.59 16.36 -2.56
CA ASN A 35 0.73 16.72 -1.43
C ASN A 35 0.78 18.23 -1.12
N SER A 36 1.94 18.87 -1.31
CA SER A 36 2.06 20.33 -1.16
C SER A 36 1.34 21.07 -2.29
N THR A 37 1.45 20.55 -3.53
CA THR A 37 0.70 21.06 -4.68
C THR A 37 -0.81 20.92 -4.44
N PHE A 38 -1.29 19.79 -3.92
CA PHE A 38 -2.70 19.61 -3.58
C PHE A 38 -3.21 20.65 -2.56
N GLU A 39 -2.47 20.90 -1.48
CA GLU A 39 -2.87 21.89 -0.47
C GLU A 39 -2.80 23.35 -1.00
N LEU A 40 -1.84 23.65 -1.89
CA LEU A 40 -1.81 24.92 -2.61
C LEU A 40 -3.04 25.09 -3.50
N LEU A 41 -3.33 24.11 -4.37
CA LEU A 41 -4.48 24.14 -5.27
C LEU A 41 -5.80 24.29 -4.50
N ARG A 42 -5.93 23.57 -3.38
CA ARG A 42 -7.08 23.68 -2.47
C ARG A 42 -7.23 25.08 -1.91
N SER A 43 -6.15 25.67 -1.42
CA SER A 43 -6.17 27.02 -0.87
C SER A 43 -6.47 28.07 -1.96
N SER A 44 -5.91 27.90 -3.15
CA SER A 44 -6.19 28.76 -4.30
C SER A 44 -7.66 28.69 -4.73
N TYR A 45 -8.25 27.49 -4.73
CA TYR A 45 -9.66 27.30 -5.08
C TYR A 45 -10.61 27.95 -4.06
N ASP A 46 -10.33 27.79 -2.76
CA ASP A 46 -11.07 28.44 -1.68
C ASP A 46 -11.01 29.98 -1.80
N LEU A 47 -9.88 30.50 -2.27
CA LEU A 47 -9.61 31.94 -2.41
C LEU A 47 -9.96 32.49 -3.80
N LYS A 48 -10.67 31.76 -4.65
CA LYS A 48 -10.91 32.16 -6.05
C LYS A 48 -11.53 33.55 -6.22
N GLY A 49 -12.49 33.91 -5.37
CA GLY A 49 -13.10 35.25 -5.38
C GLY A 49 -12.14 36.35 -4.94
N THR A 50 -11.24 36.04 -3.99
CA THR A 50 -10.20 36.95 -3.50
C THR A 50 -9.25 37.38 -4.61
N PHE A 51 -8.88 36.50 -5.55
CA PHE A 51 -7.95 36.85 -6.62
C PHE A 51 -8.49 37.94 -7.54
N LEU A 52 -9.78 37.89 -7.86
CA LEU A 52 -10.45 38.91 -8.66
C LEU A 52 -10.55 40.22 -7.87
N GLU A 53 -11.01 40.15 -6.63
CA GLU A 53 -11.16 41.32 -5.77
C GLU A 53 -9.82 42.02 -5.50
N TYR A 54 -8.77 41.24 -5.24
CA TYR A 54 -7.41 41.75 -5.05
C TYR A 54 -6.88 42.46 -6.31
N SER A 55 -7.25 42.00 -7.51
CA SER A 55 -6.86 42.66 -8.76
C SER A 55 -7.45 44.06 -8.92
N HIS A 56 -8.64 44.30 -8.35
CA HIS A 56 -9.26 45.63 -8.31
C HIS A 56 -8.59 46.54 -7.27
N GLN A 57 -8.06 45.96 -6.19
CA GLN A 57 -7.45 46.71 -5.08
C GLN A 57 -5.95 46.99 -5.27
N ASP A 58 -5.23 46.15 -6.02
CA ASP A 58 -3.79 46.30 -6.31
C ASP A 58 -3.51 46.28 -7.82
N PRO A 59 -3.45 47.45 -8.48
CA PRO A 59 -3.14 47.54 -9.92
C PRO A 59 -1.77 46.96 -10.31
N MET A 60 -0.84 46.79 -9.35
CA MET A 60 0.46 46.18 -9.60
C MET A 60 0.37 44.64 -9.62
N PHE A 61 -0.70 44.06 -9.07
CA PHE A 61 -0.91 42.62 -9.06
C PHE A 61 -0.92 42.07 -10.48
N GLN A 62 -1.77 42.61 -11.35
CA GLN A 62 -1.86 42.18 -12.75
C GLN A 62 -0.53 42.33 -13.50
N LYS A 63 0.21 43.42 -13.25
CA LYS A 63 1.56 43.60 -13.81
C LYS A 63 2.57 42.56 -13.32
N THR A 64 2.41 42.09 -12.09
CA THR A 64 3.33 41.12 -11.47
C THR A 64 3.05 39.70 -11.91
N VAL A 65 1.77 39.30 -12.02
CA VAL A 65 1.37 37.94 -12.38
C VAL A 65 1.08 37.75 -13.88
N GLY A 66 1.04 38.84 -14.64
CA GLY A 66 0.68 38.86 -16.06
C GLY A 66 -0.82 38.71 -16.29
N THR A 67 -1.38 37.58 -15.86
CA THR A 67 -2.80 37.25 -16.04
C THR A 67 -3.41 36.90 -14.68
N VAL A 68 -4.51 37.58 -14.34
CA VAL A 68 -5.31 37.25 -13.16
C VAL A 68 -6.03 35.91 -13.44
N PRO A 69 -5.99 34.93 -12.53
CA PRO A 69 -6.69 33.67 -12.70
C PRO A 69 -8.16 33.87 -13.05
N SER A 70 -8.58 33.23 -14.13
CA SER A 70 -9.93 33.28 -14.68
C SER A 70 -10.79 32.14 -14.15
N HIS A 71 -12.09 32.16 -14.48
CA HIS A 71 -13.00 31.06 -14.13
C HIS A 71 -12.54 29.72 -14.69
N SER A 72 -12.03 29.67 -15.92
CA SER A 72 -11.50 28.44 -16.53
C SER A 72 -10.29 27.88 -15.80
N ASP A 73 -9.43 28.75 -15.25
CA ASP A 73 -8.28 28.32 -14.45
C ASP A 73 -8.75 27.62 -13.16
N PHE A 74 -9.78 28.17 -12.50
CA PHE A 74 -10.34 27.57 -11.30
C PHE A 74 -11.09 26.27 -11.56
N GLU A 75 -11.73 26.11 -12.73
CA GLU A 75 -12.30 24.83 -13.15
C GLU A 75 -11.21 23.78 -13.38
N MET A 76 -10.08 24.16 -13.97
CA MET A 76 -8.92 23.26 -14.10
C MET A 76 -8.31 22.90 -12.75
N ILE A 77 -8.16 23.88 -11.84
CA ILE A 77 -7.72 23.63 -10.45
C ILE A 77 -8.62 22.61 -9.77
N LYS A 78 -9.95 22.75 -9.91
CA LYS A 78 -10.92 21.81 -9.33
C LYS A 78 -10.71 20.39 -9.87
N LYS A 79 -10.59 20.23 -11.19
CA LYS A 79 -10.31 18.93 -11.83
C LYS A 79 -9.00 18.32 -11.34
N MET A 80 -7.93 19.12 -11.22
CA MET A 80 -6.64 18.68 -10.68
C MET A 80 -6.73 18.25 -9.22
N MET A 81 -7.49 18.98 -8.39
CA MET A 81 -7.73 18.60 -7.01
C MET A 81 -8.44 17.24 -6.93
N GLU A 82 -9.52 17.05 -7.69
CA GLU A 82 -10.26 15.77 -7.73
C GLU A 82 -9.35 14.61 -8.16
N PHE A 83 -8.47 14.84 -9.16
CA PHE A 83 -7.48 13.86 -9.59
C PHE A 83 -6.45 13.52 -8.50
N LEU A 84 -5.87 14.53 -7.85
CA LEU A 84 -4.85 14.36 -6.80
C LEU A 84 -5.43 13.84 -5.47
N GLU A 85 -6.72 14.07 -5.21
CA GLU A 85 -7.39 13.63 -3.98
C GLU A 85 -7.34 12.11 -3.82
N LYS A 86 -7.36 11.36 -4.94
CA LYS A 86 -7.19 9.91 -4.91
C LYS A 86 -5.85 9.53 -4.26
N PHE A 87 -4.75 10.14 -4.68
CA PHE A 87 -3.42 9.89 -4.10
C PHE A 87 -3.42 10.25 -2.61
N LYS A 88 -4.04 11.37 -2.24
CA LYS A 88 -4.17 11.77 -0.84
C LYS A 88 -4.88 10.74 0.03
N LYS A 89 -6.09 10.33 -0.36
CA LYS A 89 -6.86 9.34 0.39
C LYS A 89 -6.10 8.01 0.52
N LYS A 90 -5.39 7.60 -0.53
CA LYS A 90 -4.61 6.35 -0.55
C LYS A 90 -3.38 6.45 0.34
N THR A 91 -2.61 7.53 0.23
CA THR A 91 -1.45 7.78 1.08
C THR A 91 -1.83 7.95 2.55
N GLU A 92 -2.89 8.68 2.88
CA GLU A 92 -3.38 8.78 4.26
C GLU A 92 -3.82 7.43 4.81
N LYS A 93 -4.51 6.60 4.01
CA LYS A 93 -4.87 5.24 4.43
C LYS A 93 -3.65 4.38 4.72
N VAL A 94 -2.57 4.55 3.95
CA VAL A 94 -1.29 3.89 4.15
C VAL A 94 -0.59 4.40 5.42
N LEU A 95 -0.49 5.72 5.58
CA LEU A 95 0.28 6.36 6.65
C LEU A 95 -0.44 6.37 8.02
N CYS A 96 -1.77 6.41 8.02
CA CYS A 96 -2.58 6.43 9.25
C CYS A 96 -2.99 5.03 9.71
N SER A 97 -2.55 3.96 9.02
CA SER A 97 -2.75 2.60 9.50
C SER A 97 -1.91 2.40 10.75
N THR A 98 -2.55 2.17 11.89
CA THR A 98 -1.88 1.86 13.17
C THR A 98 -1.01 0.61 13.08
N MET A 99 -1.32 -0.29 12.13
CA MET A 99 -0.50 -1.44 11.78
C MET A 99 -0.25 -1.43 10.27
N PRO A 100 0.95 -1.04 9.82
CA PRO A 100 1.31 -0.99 8.42
C PRO A 100 1.56 -2.41 7.92
N ILE A 101 0.49 -3.13 7.58
CA ILE A 101 0.63 -4.46 7.01
C ILE A 101 0.72 -4.31 5.49
N PHE A 102 1.87 -4.67 4.94
CA PHE A 102 2.25 -4.39 3.56
C PHE A 102 1.26 -4.93 2.51
N HIS A 103 0.53 -6.02 2.79
CA HIS A 103 -0.51 -6.53 1.90
C HIS A 103 -1.63 -5.48 1.63
N THR A 104 -1.90 -4.59 2.59
CA THR A 104 -2.88 -3.52 2.40
C THR A 104 -2.35 -2.49 1.41
N TYR A 105 -1.03 -2.27 1.35
CA TYR A 105 -0.40 -1.33 0.43
C TYR A 105 -0.48 -1.79 -1.02
N THR A 106 -0.30 -3.09 -1.29
CA THR A 106 -0.38 -3.61 -2.66
C THR A 106 -1.72 -3.26 -3.31
N ARG A 107 -2.83 -3.39 -2.58
CA ARG A 107 -4.17 -3.01 -3.09
C ARG A 107 -4.26 -1.52 -3.41
N GLU A 108 -3.78 -0.66 -2.51
CA GLU A 108 -3.85 0.79 -2.72
C GLU A 108 -2.93 1.25 -3.87
N ILE A 109 -1.76 0.62 -4.03
CA ILE A 109 -0.82 0.88 -5.13
C ILE A 109 -1.42 0.50 -6.48
N LEU A 110 -2.08 -0.67 -6.57
CA LEU A 110 -2.76 -1.09 -7.81
C LEU A 110 -3.95 -0.19 -8.15
N ASP A 111 -4.69 0.30 -7.15
CA ASP A 111 -5.76 1.27 -7.37
C ASP A 111 -5.22 2.64 -7.84
N ILE A 112 -4.00 3.02 -7.43
CA ILE A 112 -3.29 4.18 -8.00
C ILE A 112 -2.94 3.96 -9.47
N GLU A 113 -2.44 2.76 -9.85
CA GLU A 113 -2.17 2.42 -11.25
C GLU A 113 -3.42 2.54 -12.12
N GLN A 114 -4.53 1.98 -11.65
CA GLN A 114 -5.80 2.06 -12.37
C GLN A 114 -6.27 3.51 -12.53
N HIS A 115 -6.08 4.33 -11.49
CA HIS A 115 -6.39 5.76 -11.53
C HIS A 115 -5.54 6.50 -12.57
N LEU A 116 -4.21 6.29 -12.57
CA LEU A 116 -3.32 6.87 -13.58
C LEU A 116 -3.74 6.46 -15.00
N ARG A 117 -4.03 5.17 -15.21
CA ARG A 117 -4.44 4.66 -16.51
C ARG A 117 -5.77 5.25 -17.00
N LYS A 118 -6.73 5.45 -16.11
CA LYS A 118 -8.03 6.07 -16.44
C LYS A 118 -7.86 7.50 -16.95
N HIS A 119 -6.87 8.22 -16.44
CA HIS A 119 -6.62 9.62 -16.77
C HIS A 119 -5.57 9.83 -17.87
N GLU A 120 -4.91 8.76 -18.35
CA GLU A 120 -3.85 8.80 -19.37
C GLU A 120 -4.31 9.40 -20.71
N THR A 121 -5.55 9.13 -21.12
CA THR A 121 -6.11 9.66 -22.37
C THR A 121 -6.96 10.91 -22.16
N ASN A 122 -6.98 11.48 -20.95
CA ASN A 122 -7.76 12.67 -20.67
C ASN A 122 -6.97 13.91 -21.11
N PRO A 123 -7.50 14.74 -22.04
CA PRO A 123 -6.83 15.95 -22.51
C PRO A 123 -6.46 16.94 -21.40
N ASP A 124 -7.27 17.03 -20.35
CA ASP A 124 -7.00 17.92 -19.20
C ASP A 124 -5.71 17.52 -18.47
N PHE A 125 -5.33 16.23 -18.52
CA PHE A 125 -4.22 15.68 -17.74
C PHE A 125 -3.05 15.17 -18.60
N MET A 126 -3.08 15.41 -19.91
CA MET A 126 -2.11 14.84 -20.86
C MET A 126 -0.66 15.26 -20.59
N PHE A 127 -0.44 16.37 -19.89
CA PHE A 127 0.90 16.88 -19.55
C PHE A 127 1.40 16.47 -18.16
N VAL A 128 0.52 15.92 -17.29
CA VAL A 128 0.86 15.59 -15.89
C VAL A 128 0.83 14.09 -15.63
N VAL A 129 -0.10 13.37 -16.24
CA VAL A 129 -0.22 11.92 -16.03
C VAL A 129 1.01 11.14 -16.53
N PRO A 130 1.62 11.45 -17.69
CA PRO A 130 2.82 10.74 -18.14
C PRO A 130 3.97 10.78 -17.12
N ASP A 131 4.31 11.97 -16.62
CA ASP A 131 5.39 12.14 -15.63
C ASP A 131 5.09 11.41 -14.30
N MET A 132 3.82 11.41 -13.88
CA MET A 132 3.40 10.68 -12.67
C MET A 132 3.42 9.17 -12.90
N LYS A 133 3.08 8.72 -14.10
CA LYS A 133 3.12 7.32 -14.51
C LYS A 133 4.57 6.83 -14.60
N ASP A 134 5.49 7.60 -15.17
CA ASP A 134 6.91 7.26 -15.20
C ASP A 134 7.48 7.08 -13.79
N LYS A 135 7.11 7.97 -12.86
CA LYS A 135 7.47 7.83 -11.44
C LYS A 135 6.86 6.58 -10.82
N TYR A 136 5.60 6.27 -11.12
CA TYR A 136 4.97 5.04 -10.65
C TYR A 136 5.69 3.81 -11.21
N ASP A 137 5.90 3.75 -12.53
CA ASP A 137 6.43 2.60 -13.24
C ASP A 137 7.89 2.31 -12.83
N LYS A 138 8.66 3.35 -12.49
CA LYS A 138 10.01 3.22 -11.93
C LYS A 138 10.06 2.34 -10.68
N TYR A 139 9.04 2.39 -9.82
CA TYR A 139 9.03 1.65 -8.54
C TYR A 139 8.09 0.45 -8.55
N TRP A 140 6.99 0.52 -9.31
CA TRP A 140 5.87 -0.42 -9.23
C TRP A 140 5.38 -0.91 -10.61
N GLY A 141 6.03 -0.54 -11.71
CA GLY A 141 5.60 -0.89 -13.06
C GLY A 141 5.99 -2.31 -13.49
N ASP A 142 6.93 -2.92 -12.78
CA ASP A 142 7.47 -4.23 -13.11
C ASP A 142 7.62 -5.09 -11.85
N TYR A 143 6.99 -6.26 -11.84
CA TYR A 143 7.12 -7.18 -10.71
C TYR A 143 8.54 -7.76 -10.57
N ASP A 144 9.38 -7.63 -11.60
CA ASP A 144 10.79 -8.03 -11.52
C ASP A 144 11.68 -7.00 -10.83
N THR A 145 11.22 -5.73 -10.70
CA THR A 145 11.95 -4.68 -9.98
C THR A 145 11.46 -4.48 -8.54
N ILE A 146 10.23 -4.89 -8.26
CA ILE A 146 9.68 -4.89 -6.90
C ILE A 146 10.39 -5.93 -6.03
N SER A 147 10.67 -5.56 -4.78
CA SER A 147 11.29 -6.46 -3.80
C SER A 147 10.46 -7.72 -3.54
N ASP A 148 11.11 -8.89 -3.50
CA ASP A 148 10.45 -10.18 -3.21
C ASP A 148 9.70 -10.16 -1.86
N TYR A 149 10.13 -9.35 -0.88
CA TYR A 149 9.46 -9.20 0.42
C TYR A 149 8.02 -8.67 0.32
N VAL A 150 7.74 -7.84 -0.70
CA VAL A 150 6.38 -7.40 -1.02
C VAL A 150 5.50 -8.61 -1.30
N PHE A 151 5.99 -9.53 -2.11
CA PHE A 151 5.25 -10.71 -2.53
C PHE A 151 5.17 -11.74 -1.39
N PHE A 152 6.20 -11.84 -0.55
CA PHE A 152 6.10 -12.64 0.68
C PHE A 152 5.00 -12.15 1.60
N ALA A 153 4.87 -10.83 1.78
CA ALA A 153 3.79 -10.26 2.59
C ALA A 153 2.39 -10.59 2.03
N ILE A 154 2.25 -10.68 0.70
CA ILE A 154 1.00 -11.11 0.05
C ILE A 154 0.72 -12.60 0.28
N LEU A 155 1.73 -13.47 0.16
CA LEU A 155 1.54 -14.91 0.42
C LEU A 155 1.19 -15.17 1.88
N LEU A 156 1.82 -14.44 2.80
CA LEU A 156 1.58 -14.51 4.24
C LEU A 156 0.34 -13.70 4.69
N ASP A 157 -0.42 -13.15 3.75
CA ASP A 157 -1.76 -12.67 4.04
C ASP A 157 -2.78 -13.79 3.72
N PRO A 158 -3.49 -14.31 4.73
CA PRO A 158 -4.46 -15.37 4.55
C PRO A 158 -5.67 -14.95 3.71
N GLN A 159 -5.90 -13.66 3.45
CA GLN A 159 -6.95 -13.19 2.52
C GLN A 159 -6.49 -13.14 1.05
N CYS A 160 -5.18 -13.18 0.80
CA CYS A 160 -4.62 -12.98 -0.54
C CYS A 160 -4.07 -14.29 -1.13
N LYS A 161 -2.96 -14.79 -0.57
CA LYS A 161 -2.24 -15.99 -1.04
C LYS A 161 -1.92 -15.98 -2.55
N SER A 162 -1.60 -17.15 -3.09
CA SER A 162 -1.12 -17.35 -4.46
C SER A 162 -2.15 -16.95 -5.53
N LYS A 163 -3.44 -17.20 -5.27
CA LYS A 163 -4.54 -16.82 -6.17
C LYS A 163 -4.57 -15.30 -6.40
N PHE A 164 -4.50 -14.51 -5.34
CA PHE A 164 -4.46 -13.05 -5.45
C PHE A 164 -3.16 -12.56 -6.11
N MET A 165 -2.01 -13.12 -5.72
CA MET A 165 -0.72 -12.75 -6.33
C MET A 165 -0.71 -12.97 -7.85
N LYS A 166 -1.28 -14.08 -8.33
CA LYS A 166 -1.43 -14.32 -9.77
C LYS A 166 -2.20 -13.18 -10.44
N VAL A 167 -3.30 -12.73 -9.83
CA VAL A 167 -4.10 -11.59 -10.35
C VAL A 167 -3.24 -10.32 -10.43
N VAL A 168 -2.47 -10.02 -9.38
CA VAL A 168 -1.55 -8.87 -9.34
C VAL A 168 -0.54 -8.94 -10.50
N PHE A 169 0.18 -10.04 -10.65
CA PHE A 169 1.15 -10.21 -11.74
C PHE A 169 0.51 -10.14 -13.12
N THR A 170 -0.69 -10.71 -13.30
CA THR A 170 -1.43 -10.60 -14.56
C THR A 170 -1.80 -9.13 -14.86
N GLN A 171 -2.24 -8.36 -13.86
CA GLN A 171 -2.57 -6.94 -14.05
C GLN A 171 -1.33 -6.11 -14.41
N MET A 172 -0.22 -6.30 -13.70
CA MET A 172 1.04 -5.62 -13.97
C MET A 172 1.59 -5.96 -15.36
N LEU A 173 1.53 -7.23 -15.76
CA LEU A 173 1.96 -7.68 -17.08
C LEU A 173 1.14 -7.03 -18.20
N LYS A 174 -0.19 -6.96 -18.01
CA LYS A 174 -1.09 -6.27 -18.94
C LYS A 174 -0.84 -4.76 -18.98
N ALA A 175 -0.51 -4.15 -17.83
CA ALA A 175 -0.16 -2.73 -17.76
C ALA A 175 1.07 -2.40 -18.60
N LYS A 176 2.15 -3.17 -18.37
CA LYS A 176 3.45 -3.00 -19.02
C LYS A 176 3.40 -3.23 -20.54
N ASN A 177 2.43 -4.00 -21.02
CA ASN A 177 2.31 -4.38 -22.44
C ASN A 177 1.00 -3.87 -23.07
N LYS A 178 0.41 -2.77 -22.55
CA LYS A 178 -0.87 -2.24 -23.02
C LYS A 178 -0.94 -2.02 -24.55
N ASP A 179 0.16 -1.60 -25.15
CA ASP A 179 0.23 -1.30 -26.60
C ASP A 179 0.71 -2.49 -27.44
N LYS A 180 0.95 -3.65 -26.82
CA LYS A 180 1.45 -4.85 -27.49
C LYS A 180 0.39 -5.95 -27.49
N LYS A 181 0.24 -6.64 -28.62
CA LYS A 181 -0.58 -7.84 -28.68
C LYS A 181 0.09 -8.95 -27.87
N MET A 182 -0.59 -9.43 -26.84
CA MET A 182 -0.17 -10.60 -26.05
C MET A 182 -1.05 -11.80 -26.36
N TYR A 183 -0.43 -12.97 -26.44
CA TYR A 183 -1.15 -14.25 -26.52
C TYR A 183 -1.71 -14.64 -25.15
N VAL A 184 -2.86 -15.32 -25.14
CA VAL A 184 -3.51 -15.79 -23.90
C VAL A 184 -2.55 -16.66 -23.08
N ASP A 185 -1.82 -17.57 -23.74
CA ASP A 185 -0.84 -18.43 -23.09
C ASP A 185 0.25 -17.65 -22.35
N GLU A 186 0.70 -16.50 -22.88
CA GLU A 186 1.68 -15.65 -22.19
C GLU A 186 1.09 -14.95 -20.97
N ILE A 187 -0.17 -14.50 -21.06
CA ILE A 187 -0.89 -13.83 -19.97
C ILE A 187 -1.15 -14.80 -18.81
N GLU A 188 -1.26 -16.10 -19.09
CA GLU A 188 -1.46 -17.12 -18.06
C GLU A 188 -0.15 -17.73 -17.54
N SER A 189 0.78 -18.06 -18.43
CA SER A 189 2.01 -18.78 -18.08
C SER A 189 3.01 -17.91 -17.32
N LYS A 190 3.26 -16.67 -17.75
CA LYS A 190 4.26 -15.79 -17.12
C LYS A 190 3.90 -15.44 -15.66
N PRO A 191 2.67 -14.99 -15.34
CA PRO A 191 2.27 -14.76 -13.95
C PRO A 191 2.31 -16.04 -13.10
N ARG A 192 1.89 -17.18 -13.65
CA ARG A 192 1.95 -18.47 -12.95
C ARG A 192 3.40 -18.85 -12.61
N ALA A 193 4.32 -18.73 -13.57
CA ALA A 193 5.73 -19.02 -13.35
C ALA A 193 6.33 -18.10 -12.28
N LYS A 194 5.97 -16.81 -12.29
CA LYS A 194 6.42 -15.86 -11.26
C LYS A 194 5.89 -16.20 -9.86
N VAL A 195 4.62 -16.62 -9.73
CA VAL A 195 4.09 -17.09 -8.44
C VAL A 195 4.91 -18.27 -7.91
N ILE A 196 5.21 -19.26 -8.76
CA ILE A 196 6.02 -20.43 -8.39
C ILE A 196 7.44 -20.01 -7.96
N ASP A 197 8.07 -19.07 -8.66
CA ASP A 197 9.39 -18.52 -8.28
C ASP A 197 9.35 -17.90 -6.88
N ILE A 198 8.35 -17.05 -6.60
CA ILE A 198 8.19 -16.41 -5.28
C ILE A 198 7.91 -17.45 -4.19
N GLU A 199 7.04 -18.43 -4.43
CA GLU A 199 6.78 -19.51 -3.47
C GLU A 199 8.04 -20.32 -3.17
N CYS A 200 8.85 -20.65 -4.19
CA CYS A 200 10.14 -21.31 -4.02
C CYS A 200 11.11 -20.49 -3.16
N LYS A 201 11.16 -19.16 -3.38
CA LYS A 201 11.99 -18.26 -2.57
C LYS A 201 11.48 -18.14 -1.13
N LEU A 202 10.16 -18.10 -0.94
CA LEU A 202 9.55 -18.08 0.39
C LEU A 202 9.83 -19.39 1.15
N ASP A 203 9.81 -20.54 0.47
CA ASP A 203 10.17 -21.83 1.07
C ASP A 203 11.64 -21.87 1.52
N LYS A 204 12.56 -21.33 0.73
CA LYS A 204 13.96 -21.15 1.16
C LYS A 204 14.04 -20.25 2.40
N PHE A 205 13.29 -19.16 2.43
CA PHE A 205 13.22 -18.26 3.58
C PHE A 205 12.59 -18.95 4.81
N PHE A 206 11.60 -19.82 4.62
CA PHE A 206 11.03 -20.62 5.70
C PHE A 206 12.05 -21.60 6.30
N LYS A 207 12.85 -22.26 5.47
CA LYS A 207 13.90 -23.18 5.91
C LYS A 207 14.94 -22.51 6.79
N THR A 208 15.34 -21.27 6.50
CA THR A 208 16.29 -20.54 7.36
C THR A 208 15.69 -20.20 8.73
N TYR A 209 14.40 -19.89 8.80
CA TYR A 209 13.70 -19.69 10.08
C TYR A 209 13.56 -20.99 10.88
N LEU A 210 13.33 -22.11 10.19
CA LEU A 210 13.25 -23.43 10.81
C LEU A 210 14.60 -23.83 11.44
N GLU A 211 15.70 -23.68 10.70
CA GLU A 211 17.06 -23.94 11.19
C GLU A 211 17.41 -23.08 12.41
N ARG A 212 17.07 -21.78 12.37
CA ARG A 212 17.27 -20.87 13.50
C ARG A 212 16.48 -21.31 14.73
N SER A 213 15.22 -21.71 14.55
CA SER A 213 14.38 -22.17 15.67
C SER A 213 14.97 -23.42 16.32
N ASN A 214 15.40 -24.39 15.52
CA ASN A 214 15.99 -25.64 16.02
C ASN A 214 17.33 -25.42 16.73
N SER A 215 18.12 -24.45 16.26
CA SER A 215 19.38 -24.06 16.89
C SER A 215 19.18 -23.39 18.24
N THR A 216 18.08 -22.63 18.41
CA THR A 216 17.78 -21.91 19.66
C THR A 216 17.34 -22.89 20.77
N SER A 217 16.60 -23.94 20.40
CA SER A 217 16.23 -25.05 21.32
C SER A 217 17.41 -25.89 21.79
N LEU A 218 18.56 -25.89 21.09
CA LEU A 218 19.77 -26.58 21.51
C LEU A 218 20.65 -25.74 22.48
N SER A 219 20.40 -24.43 22.58
CA SER A 219 21.15 -23.50 23.45
C SER A 219 20.51 -23.25 24.82
N GLN A 220 19.28 -23.70 25.06
CA GLN A 220 18.72 -23.80 26.41
C GLN A 220 18.92 -25.23 26.91
N GLN A 221 20.09 -25.51 27.50
CA GLN A 221 20.15 -26.48 28.59
C GLN A 221 19.45 -25.84 29.79
N GLU A 222 18.13 -25.75 29.74
CA GLU A 222 17.35 -25.69 30.95
C GLU A 222 17.36 -27.11 31.53
N THR A 223 17.68 -27.16 32.82
CA THR A 223 17.50 -28.32 33.70
C THR A 223 16.23 -29.08 33.35
N PRO A 224 16.21 -30.42 33.43
CA PRO A 224 15.03 -31.20 33.03
C PRO A 224 13.80 -30.64 33.73
N GLU A 225 12.96 -29.92 32.99
CA GLU A 225 11.62 -29.59 33.43
C GLU A 225 10.98 -30.94 33.74
N GLU A 226 10.47 -31.06 34.96
CA GLU A 226 9.63 -32.17 35.36
C GLU A 226 8.64 -32.41 34.22
N VAL A 227 8.77 -33.59 33.60
CA VAL A 227 7.72 -34.16 32.80
C VAL A 227 6.47 -34.00 33.65
N VAL A 228 5.55 -33.14 33.23
CA VAL A 228 4.24 -33.05 33.86
C VAL A 228 3.68 -34.46 33.74
N ASN A 229 3.75 -35.20 34.84
CA ASN A 229 3.09 -36.47 34.99
C ASN A 229 1.61 -36.13 34.84
N PHE A 230 1.09 -36.29 33.62
CA PHE A 230 -0.34 -36.39 33.41
C PHE A 230 -0.81 -37.49 34.36
N ASP A 231 -1.76 -37.14 35.21
CA ASP A 231 -2.41 -38.06 36.14
C ASP A 231 -2.59 -39.45 35.49
N ASP A 232 -2.10 -40.46 36.19
CA ASP A 232 -2.18 -41.90 35.87
C ASP A 232 -3.63 -42.43 35.81
N GLU A 233 -4.63 -41.55 35.80
CA GLU A 233 -6.05 -41.90 35.79
C GLU A 233 -6.63 -42.13 34.39
N ASN A 234 -6.06 -41.56 33.31
CA ASN A 234 -6.65 -41.69 31.96
C ASN A 234 -5.81 -42.54 31.00
N LYS A 235 -5.63 -43.81 31.37
CA LYS A 235 -4.94 -44.83 30.54
C LYS A 235 -5.52 -44.97 29.14
N PHE A 236 -6.80 -44.65 28.94
CA PHE A 236 -7.42 -44.61 27.62
C PHE A 236 -6.81 -43.52 26.73
N PHE A 237 -6.61 -42.31 27.27
CA PHE A 237 -6.01 -41.21 26.51
C PHE A 237 -4.52 -41.42 26.25
N GLY A 238 -3.79 -41.97 27.23
CA GLY A 238 -2.39 -42.39 27.03
C GLY A 238 -2.26 -43.50 25.98
N SER A 239 -3.13 -44.51 26.04
CA SER A 239 -3.24 -45.55 25.01
C SER A 239 -3.59 -44.97 23.64
N TYR A 240 -4.50 -44.00 23.56
CA TYR A 240 -4.90 -43.35 22.30
C TYR A 240 -3.74 -42.56 21.68
N MET A 241 -2.98 -41.80 22.47
CA MET A 241 -1.82 -41.04 21.99
C MET A 241 -0.67 -41.97 21.53
N THR A 242 -0.54 -43.14 22.16
CA THR A 242 0.52 -44.12 21.84
C THR A 242 0.12 -45.11 20.73
N SER A 243 -1.16 -45.41 20.59
CA SER A 243 -1.71 -46.26 19.50
C SER A 243 -2.05 -45.47 18.23
N GLY A 244 -2.30 -44.17 18.38
CA GLY A 244 -2.28 -43.20 17.30
C GLY A 244 -0.85 -42.91 16.88
N SER A 245 -0.16 -43.89 16.31
CA SER A 245 0.83 -43.60 15.28
C SER A 245 0.05 -42.95 14.14
N PHE A 246 -0.26 -41.66 14.27
CA PHE A 246 -0.72 -40.86 13.15
C PHE A 246 0.29 -41.12 12.06
N PRO A 247 -0.13 -41.68 10.91
CA PRO A 247 0.79 -41.76 9.81
C PRO A 247 1.25 -40.32 9.61
N SER A 248 2.57 -40.09 9.65
CA SER A 248 3.16 -38.83 9.25
C SER A 248 2.93 -38.69 7.75
N THR A 249 1.67 -38.44 7.35
CA THR A 249 1.20 -38.44 5.96
C THR A 249 1.38 -37.11 5.28
N SER A 250 2.10 -36.15 5.88
CA SER A 250 2.50 -34.96 5.17
C SER A 250 4.02 -34.80 5.19
N SER A 251 4.66 -35.25 4.10
CA SER A 251 5.95 -34.70 3.61
C SER A 251 5.88 -33.16 3.42
N GLU A 252 4.66 -32.63 3.41
CA GLU A 252 4.33 -31.23 3.26
C GLU A 252 4.85 -30.38 4.43
N SER A 253 5.56 -29.30 4.10
CA SER A 253 6.03 -28.35 5.10
C SER A 253 4.87 -27.56 5.70
N GLN A 254 5.07 -27.03 6.91
CA GLN A 254 4.08 -26.14 7.54
C GLN A 254 3.68 -24.96 6.64
N LEU A 255 4.64 -24.40 5.88
CA LEU A 255 4.38 -23.33 4.92
C LEU A 255 3.46 -23.81 3.79
N GLN A 256 3.75 -24.98 3.21
CA GLN A 256 2.93 -25.54 2.13
C GLN A 256 1.50 -25.78 2.60
N ARG A 257 1.31 -26.35 3.80
CA ARG A 257 -0.02 -26.51 4.41
C ARG A 257 -0.76 -25.18 4.53
N TYR A 258 -0.08 -24.12 4.98
CA TYR A 258 -0.66 -22.78 5.06
C TYR A 258 -1.03 -22.22 3.67
N LEU A 259 -0.16 -22.36 2.67
CA LEU A 259 -0.42 -21.85 1.32
C LEU A 259 -1.56 -22.59 0.62
N ASN A 260 -1.75 -23.87 0.94
CA ASN A 260 -2.81 -24.71 0.38
C ASN A 260 -4.18 -24.53 1.03
N GLU A 261 -4.25 -23.94 2.23
CA GLU A 261 -5.53 -23.52 2.82
C GLU A 261 -6.21 -22.45 1.95
N ASP A 262 -7.54 -22.52 1.84
CA ASP A 262 -8.28 -21.51 1.09
C ASP A 262 -8.14 -20.10 1.69
N PRO A 263 -8.16 -19.04 0.84
CA PRO A 263 -8.14 -17.68 1.33
C PRO A 263 -9.38 -17.36 2.16
N ILE A 264 -9.19 -16.59 3.24
CA ILE A 264 -10.28 -16.12 4.09
C ILE A 264 -11.00 -14.97 3.39
N GLY A 265 -12.31 -14.87 3.60
CA GLY A 265 -13.12 -13.78 3.06
C GLY A 265 -12.66 -12.39 3.52
N PHE A 266 -12.95 -11.38 2.70
CA PHE A 266 -12.69 -9.98 3.03
C PHE A 266 -13.77 -9.44 3.97
N ASP A 267 -13.41 -9.19 5.22
CA ASP A 267 -14.25 -8.50 6.20
C ASP A 267 -13.63 -7.17 6.64
N LYS A 268 -14.46 -6.14 6.86
CA LYS A 268 -14.05 -4.80 7.29
C LYS A 268 -13.50 -4.78 8.72
N GLY A 269 -13.83 -5.77 9.55
CA GLY A 269 -13.31 -5.93 10.92
C GLY A 269 -12.08 -6.84 11.02
N TYR A 270 -11.52 -7.31 9.90
CA TYR A 270 -10.45 -8.29 9.90
C TYR A 270 -9.11 -7.70 10.35
N ASP A 271 -8.55 -8.27 11.42
CA ASP A 271 -7.20 -7.98 11.91
C ASP A 271 -6.30 -9.20 11.71
N ILE A 272 -5.37 -9.09 10.77
CA ILE A 272 -4.40 -10.14 10.44
C ILE A 272 -3.53 -10.55 11.63
N LEU A 273 -3.26 -9.65 12.58
CA LEU A 273 -2.43 -9.94 13.73
C LEU A 273 -3.19 -10.77 14.75
N ILE A 274 -4.48 -10.49 14.95
CA ILE A 274 -5.38 -11.34 15.73
C ILE A 274 -5.48 -12.71 15.06
N TRP A 275 -5.61 -12.75 13.73
CA TRP A 275 -5.64 -14.01 13.01
C TRP A 275 -4.37 -14.83 13.22
N TRP A 276 -3.19 -14.22 13.03
CA TRP A 276 -1.92 -14.90 13.27
C TRP A 276 -1.72 -15.31 14.74
N LYS A 277 -2.24 -14.53 15.70
CA LYS A 277 -2.23 -14.90 17.12
C LYS A 277 -3.04 -16.17 17.37
N ASN A 278 -4.22 -16.28 16.78
CA ASN A 278 -5.11 -17.43 16.96
C ASN A 278 -4.60 -18.68 16.24
N ASN A 279 -3.83 -18.53 15.15
CA ASN A 279 -3.29 -19.64 14.36
C ASN A 279 -1.81 -19.97 14.67
N ALA A 280 -1.24 -19.36 15.71
CA ALA A 280 0.16 -19.51 16.06
C ALA A 280 0.55 -20.93 16.48
N VAL A 281 -0.38 -21.72 17.02
CA VAL A 281 -0.15 -23.12 17.38
C VAL A 281 -0.05 -24.00 16.12
N GLN A 282 -0.89 -23.73 15.12
CA GLN A 282 -0.91 -24.48 13.86
C GLN A 282 0.27 -24.11 12.96
N PHE A 283 0.70 -22.85 13.01
CA PHE A 283 1.74 -22.29 12.12
C PHE A 283 2.86 -21.52 12.84
N PRO A 284 3.56 -22.07 13.85
CA PRO A 284 4.55 -21.35 14.65
C PRO A 284 5.68 -20.66 13.87
N ILE A 285 6.24 -21.28 12.82
CA ILE A 285 7.34 -20.70 12.05
C ILE A 285 6.80 -19.66 11.06
N VAL A 286 5.67 -19.93 10.41
CA VAL A 286 5.04 -18.99 9.47
C VAL A 286 4.62 -17.69 10.17
N VAL A 287 4.07 -17.76 11.41
CA VAL A 287 3.76 -16.56 12.21
C VAL A 287 5.00 -15.73 12.49
N ARG A 288 6.13 -16.37 12.81
CA ARG A 288 7.40 -15.67 13.04
C ARG A 288 7.89 -14.96 11.78
N MET A 289 7.78 -15.61 10.61
CA MET A 289 8.10 -14.99 9.32
C MET A 289 7.18 -13.81 9.02
N ALA A 290 5.87 -13.96 9.20
CA ALA A 290 4.90 -12.90 8.96
C ALA A 290 5.18 -11.67 9.83
N ARG A 291 5.52 -11.88 11.12
CA ARG A 291 5.96 -10.81 12.02
C ARG A 291 7.28 -10.17 11.55
N GLY A 292 8.28 -10.97 11.19
CA GLY A 292 9.56 -10.46 10.72
C GLY A 292 9.45 -9.62 9.45
N ILE A 293 8.68 -10.09 8.46
CA ILE A 293 8.46 -9.36 7.20
C ILE A 293 7.67 -8.07 7.43
N ASN A 294 6.65 -8.08 8.30
CA ASN A 294 5.90 -6.87 8.64
C ASN A 294 6.79 -5.81 9.33
N LEU A 295 7.78 -6.24 10.12
CA LEU A 295 8.75 -5.33 10.74
C LEU A 295 9.81 -4.80 9.77
N LEU A 296 10.19 -5.56 8.74
CA LEU A 296 11.19 -5.15 7.73
C LEU A 296 10.65 -4.13 6.71
N LEU A 297 9.33 -4.03 6.58
CA LEU A 297 8.66 -3.18 5.60
C LEU A 297 8.15 -1.85 6.22
N LEU A 298 8.62 -1.57 7.43
CA LEU A 298 8.37 -0.38 8.27
C LEU A 298 9.61 0.52 8.31
#